data_AF-A0AB33EZK9-F1
#
_entry.id   AF-A0AB33EZK9-F1
#
_cell.length_a   1.000
_cell.length_b   1.000
_cell.length_c   1.000
_cell.angle_alpha   90.00
_cell.angle_beta   90.00
_cell.angle_gamma   90.00
#
_symmetry.space_group_name_H-M   'P 1'
#
loop_
_entity.id
_entity.type
_entity.pdbx_description
1 polymer ?
#
loop_
_entity_poly.entity_id
_entity_poly.type
_entity_poly.pdbx_seq_one_letter_code
_entity_poly.pdbx_strand_id
1 'polypeptide(L)'
;MSDDTPITDDRDPARVIEDAVAHALRLAETWPAWDGQPRTAGDRVYTPHKAIRRLADHLLDHLAELEARLAGQPPLPDHWHASAITTPADLAPFTLEDLDEARSRLTRLAQIWSLRLRALDDERLDRVEGDAWTLRQVAFHLDNTFYADAVGDLTTQREG
;
A
#
# COMPACT_ATOMS: atom_id res chain seq x y z
N MET A 1 15.38 -1.88 3.12
CA MET A 1 14.27 -1.93 4.08
C MET A 1 14.78 -1.25 5.33
N SER A 2 14.03 -0.31 5.92
CA SER A 2 14.45 0.28 7.20
C SER A 2 14.46 -0.83 8.25
N ASP A 3 15.53 -0.90 9.03
CA ASP A 3 15.85 -1.89 10.08
C ASP A 3 14.90 -1.82 11.29
N ASP A 4 13.79 -1.10 11.20
CA ASP A 4 12.83 -0.97 12.30
C ASP A 4 11.68 -1.94 12.12
N THR A 5 11.57 -2.85 13.09
CA THR A 5 10.43 -3.75 13.21
C THR A 5 9.14 -2.93 13.36
N PRO A 6 8.09 -3.20 12.58
CA PRO A 6 6.82 -2.47 12.68
C PRO A 6 6.26 -2.50 14.10
N ILE A 7 5.92 -1.34 14.63
CA ILE A 7 5.25 -1.21 15.92
C ILE A 7 3.78 -1.61 15.74
N THR A 8 3.29 -2.51 16.59
CA THR A 8 1.89 -2.94 16.61
C THR A 8 1.17 -2.35 17.82
N ASP A 9 -0.15 -2.23 17.74
CA ASP A 9 -1.03 -1.83 18.84
C ASP A 9 -2.32 -2.69 18.86
N ASP A 10 -3.31 -2.30 19.68
CA ASP A 10 -4.55 -3.06 19.90
C ASP A 10 -5.58 -2.91 18.76
N ARG A 11 -5.28 -2.18 17.68
CA ARG A 11 -6.18 -2.08 16.52
C ARG A 11 -6.34 -3.44 15.83
N ASP A 12 -7.52 -3.66 15.27
CA ASP A 12 -7.78 -4.78 14.35
C ASP A 12 -6.82 -4.66 13.15
N PRO A 13 -5.90 -5.62 12.92
CA PRO A 13 -4.94 -5.56 11.81
C PRO A 13 -5.61 -5.44 10.44
N ALA A 14 -6.83 -5.99 10.29
CA ALA A 14 -7.60 -5.80 9.05
C ALA A 14 -8.04 -4.35 8.87
N ARG A 15 -8.47 -3.68 9.95
CA ARG A 15 -8.89 -2.28 9.90
C ARG A 15 -7.75 -1.34 9.55
N VAL A 16 -6.55 -1.63 10.04
CA VAL A 16 -5.35 -0.84 9.71
C VAL A 16 -5.16 -0.75 8.19
N ILE A 17 -5.28 -1.87 7.48
CA ILE A 17 -5.17 -1.91 6.01
C ILE A 17 -6.38 -1.26 5.33
N GLU A 18 -7.60 -1.51 5.83
CA GLU A 18 -8.83 -0.89 5.31
C GLU A 18 -8.74 0.65 5.37
N ASP A 19 -8.25 1.18 6.50
CA ASP A 19 -8.12 2.62 6.74
C ASP A 19 -7.04 3.26 5.87
N ALA A 20 -5.88 2.60 5.70
CA ALA A 20 -4.80 3.06 4.84
C ALA A 20 -5.25 3.12 3.36
N VAL A 21 -5.96 2.10 2.88
CA VAL A 21 -6.53 2.10 1.51
C VAL A 21 -7.60 3.17 1.36
N ALA A 22 -8.50 3.31 2.34
CA ALA A 22 -9.52 4.36 2.32
C ALA A 22 -8.89 5.75 2.29
N HIS A 23 -7.80 5.97 3.03
CA HIS A 23 -7.05 7.23 3.01
C HIS A 23 -6.44 7.52 1.64
N ALA A 24 -5.73 6.56 1.07
CA ALA A 24 -5.15 6.73 -0.26
C ALA A 24 -6.21 7.04 -1.33
N LEU A 25 -7.37 6.36 -1.27
CA LEU A 25 -8.47 6.61 -2.19
C LEU A 25 -9.11 7.99 -2.00
N ARG A 26 -9.18 8.50 -0.76
CA ARG A 26 -9.65 9.89 -0.49
C ARG A 26 -8.72 10.93 -1.11
N LEU A 27 -7.40 10.76 -1.02
CA LEU A 27 -6.45 11.64 -1.69
C LEU A 27 -6.59 11.53 -3.21
N ALA A 28 -6.75 10.31 -3.72
CA ALA A 28 -6.89 10.03 -5.15
C ALA A 28 -8.10 10.70 -5.80
N GLU A 29 -9.14 11.03 -5.04
CA GLU A 29 -10.31 11.79 -5.56
C GLU A 29 -9.91 13.16 -6.12
N THR A 30 -8.79 13.70 -5.66
CA THR A 30 -8.28 15.02 -6.05
C THR A 30 -7.31 14.95 -7.23
N TRP A 31 -6.77 13.75 -7.52
CA TRP A 31 -5.70 13.54 -8.51
C TRP A 31 -6.08 13.71 -9.98
N PRO A 32 -7.37 13.66 -10.39
CA PRO A 32 -7.74 14.10 -11.74
C PRO A 32 -7.39 15.56 -12.05
N ALA A 33 -7.14 16.38 -11.02
CA ALA A 33 -6.65 17.74 -11.17
C ALA A 33 -5.11 17.85 -11.29
N TRP A 34 -4.39 16.72 -11.36
CA TRP A 34 -2.93 16.73 -11.44
C TRP A 34 -2.42 17.48 -12.66
N ASP A 35 -1.45 18.36 -12.44
CA ASP A 35 -0.84 19.27 -13.41
C ASP A 35 0.22 18.63 -14.30
N GLY A 36 0.42 17.31 -14.15
CA GLY A 36 1.46 16.56 -14.85
C GLY A 36 2.86 16.72 -14.24
N GLN A 37 3.03 17.47 -13.14
CA GLN A 37 4.33 17.65 -12.49
C GLN A 37 4.54 16.60 -11.37
N PRO A 38 5.57 15.74 -11.46
CA PRO A 38 5.87 14.78 -10.40
C PRO A 38 6.23 15.46 -9.08
N ARG A 39 5.89 14.80 -7.96
CA ARG A 39 6.20 15.26 -6.60
C ARG A 39 7.44 14.54 -6.07
N THR A 40 8.42 15.30 -5.59
CA THR A 40 9.63 14.74 -5.00
C THR A 40 9.39 14.41 -3.53
N ALA A 41 9.75 13.20 -3.11
CA ALA A 41 9.76 12.77 -1.72
C ALA A 41 11.05 11.97 -1.46
N GLY A 42 11.99 12.59 -0.74
CA GLY A 42 13.34 12.06 -0.57
C GLY A 42 14.11 12.00 -1.90
N ASP A 43 14.62 10.82 -2.23
CA ASP A 43 15.35 10.52 -3.47
C ASP A 43 14.44 10.05 -4.61
N ARG A 44 13.12 10.00 -4.39
CA ARG A 44 12.14 9.47 -5.33
C ARG A 44 11.16 10.54 -5.80
N VAL A 45 10.58 10.29 -6.97
CA VAL A 45 9.44 11.04 -7.49
C VAL A 45 8.19 10.18 -7.47
N TYR A 46 7.05 10.82 -7.22
CA TYR A 46 5.72 10.23 -7.16
C TYR A 46 4.76 10.99 -8.06
N THR A 47 3.90 10.23 -8.70
CA THR A 47 2.78 10.69 -9.53
C THR A 47 1.54 9.92 -9.08
N PRO A 48 0.33 10.38 -9.43
CA PRO A 48 -0.89 9.64 -9.11
C PRO A 48 -0.83 8.16 -9.50
N HIS A 49 -0.45 7.86 -10.74
CA HIS A 49 -0.33 6.49 -11.24
C HIS A 49 0.73 5.68 -10.48
N LYS A 50 1.90 6.26 -10.22
CA LYS A 50 2.93 5.57 -9.44
C LYS A 50 2.47 5.28 -8.02
N ALA A 51 1.75 6.21 -7.39
CA ALA A 51 1.25 6.03 -6.03
C ALA A 51 0.24 4.88 -5.96
N ILE A 52 -0.76 4.84 -6.85
CA ILE A 52 -1.73 3.73 -6.94
C ILE A 52 -1.03 2.41 -7.21
N ARG A 53 -0.12 2.37 -8.18
CA ARG A 53 0.64 1.16 -8.52
C ARG A 53 1.47 0.67 -7.34
N ARG A 54 2.20 1.56 -6.66
CA ARG A 54 3.02 1.19 -5.50
C ARG A 54 2.22 0.70 -4.31
N LEU A 55 1.06 1.29 -4.05
CA LEU A 55 0.16 0.79 -3.02
C LEU A 55 -0.37 -0.61 -3.37
N ALA A 56 -0.80 -0.81 -4.62
CA ALA A 56 -1.27 -2.12 -5.08
C ALA A 56 -0.17 -3.19 -5.03
N ASP A 57 1.02 -2.88 -5.54
CA ASP A 57 2.20 -3.74 -5.49
C ASP A 57 2.51 -4.10 -4.03
N HIS A 58 2.62 -3.11 -3.14
CA HIS A 58 2.98 -3.34 -1.73
C HIS A 58 1.97 -4.22 -0.99
N LEU A 59 0.68 -4.04 -1.24
CA LEU A 59 -0.37 -4.92 -0.72
C LEU A 59 -0.30 -6.33 -1.31
N LEU A 60 0.04 -6.46 -2.60
CA LEU A 60 0.11 -7.76 -3.27
C LEU A 60 1.36 -8.54 -2.86
N ASP A 61 2.50 -7.87 -2.74
CA ASP A 61 3.79 -8.45 -2.36
C ASP A 61 3.67 -9.13 -0.98
N HIS A 62 3.13 -8.41 0.01
CA HIS A 62 2.93 -8.98 1.34
C HIS A 62 1.75 -9.96 1.41
N LEU A 63 0.79 -9.89 0.49
CA LEU A 63 -0.27 -10.90 0.41
C LEU A 63 0.31 -12.21 -0.09
N ALA A 64 1.20 -12.17 -1.09
CA ALA A 64 1.92 -13.34 -1.57
C ALA A 64 2.82 -13.93 -0.47
N GLU A 65 3.51 -13.09 0.31
CA GLU A 65 4.26 -13.52 1.49
C GLU A 65 3.34 -14.24 2.50
N LEU A 66 2.22 -13.62 2.87
CA LEU A 66 1.27 -14.17 3.83
C LEU A 66 0.72 -15.52 3.37
N GLU A 67 0.27 -15.65 2.13
CA GLU A 67 -0.29 -16.91 1.61
C GLU A 67 0.78 -18.01 1.56
N ALA A 68 2.02 -17.70 1.17
CA ALA A 68 3.12 -18.67 1.18
C ALA A 68 3.39 -19.19 2.60
N ARG A 69 3.47 -18.29 3.59
CA ARG A 69 3.70 -18.64 4.99
C ARG A 69 2.55 -19.45 5.58
N LEU A 70 1.31 -19.10 5.27
CA LEU A 70 0.14 -19.87 5.70
C LEU A 70 0.13 -21.29 5.10
N ALA A 71 0.64 -21.46 3.88
CA ALA A 71 0.82 -22.76 3.22
C ALA A 71 2.10 -23.51 3.65
N GLY A 72 2.91 -22.97 4.57
CA GLY A 72 4.18 -23.56 4.99
C GLY A 72 5.24 -23.58 3.89
N GLN A 73 5.15 -22.67 2.91
CA GLN A 73 6.10 -22.52 1.81
C GLN A 73 7.00 -21.29 2.04
N PRO A 74 8.25 -21.31 1.55
CA PRO A 74 9.10 -20.12 1.58
C PRO A 74 8.52 -19.02 0.67
N PRO A 75 8.42 -17.76 1.13
CA PRO A 75 8.06 -16.62 0.28
C PRO A 75 9.04 -16.42 -0.87
N LEU A 76 8.55 -15.92 -2.00
CA LEU A 76 9.39 -15.51 -3.12
C LEU A 76 9.93 -14.09 -2.89
N PRO A 77 11.23 -13.84 -3.14
CA PRO A 77 11.82 -12.51 -2.98
C PRO A 77 11.33 -11.51 -4.04
N ASP A 78 11.11 -10.25 -3.65
CA ASP A 78 10.95 -9.14 -4.58
C ASP A 78 12.29 -8.75 -5.20
N HIS A 79 12.38 -8.80 -6.53
CA HIS A 79 13.55 -8.39 -7.31
C HIS A 79 13.32 -7.11 -8.11
N TRP A 80 12.10 -6.58 -8.11
CA TRP A 80 11.70 -5.48 -8.97
C TRP A 80 12.01 -4.12 -8.34
N HIS A 81 11.98 -4.02 -7.00
CA HIS A 81 12.29 -2.78 -6.26
C HIS A 81 11.50 -1.57 -6.78
N ALA A 82 10.19 -1.76 -6.97
CA ALA A 82 9.38 -0.93 -7.86
C ALA A 82 9.33 0.58 -7.53
N SER A 83 9.63 0.96 -6.28
CA SER A 83 9.63 2.37 -5.85
C SER A 83 10.75 3.19 -6.50
N ALA A 84 11.87 2.54 -6.86
CA ALA A 84 13.01 3.18 -7.52
C ALA A 84 12.72 3.57 -8.97
N ILE A 85 11.68 3.01 -9.59
CA ILE A 85 11.41 3.15 -11.03
C ILE A 85 10.17 4.02 -11.22
N THR A 86 10.28 4.99 -12.12
CA THR A 86 9.15 5.74 -12.68
C THR A 86 9.10 5.42 -14.17
N THR A 87 8.00 4.82 -14.60
CA THR A 87 7.76 4.38 -15.97
C THR A 87 7.02 5.46 -16.77
N PRO A 88 6.98 5.38 -18.12
CA PRO A 88 6.14 6.26 -18.91
C PRO A 88 4.65 6.20 -18.55
N ALA A 89 4.14 5.03 -18.16
CA ALA A 89 2.76 4.87 -17.72
C ALA A 89 2.48 5.66 -16.43
N ASP A 90 3.47 5.73 -15.51
CA ASP A 90 3.35 6.52 -14.30
C ASP A 90 3.25 8.03 -14.58
N LEU A 91 3.72 8.49 -15.74
CA LEU A 91 3.71 9.91 -16.14
C LEU A 91 2.46 10.30 -16.92
N ALA A 92 1.56 9.36 -17.23
CA ALA A 92 0.32 9.67 -17.92
C ALA A 92 -0.60 10.56 -17.05
N PRO A 93 -1.49 11.36 -17.66
CA PRO A 93 -2.57 12.01 -16.91
C PRO A 93 -3.36 10.98 -16.10
N PHE A 94 -3.85 11.38 -14.93
CA PHE A 94 -4.72 10.56 -14.10
C PHE A 94 -6.17 11.00 -14.36
N THR A 95 -7.01 10.11 -14.89
CA THR A 95 -8.39 10.44 -15.26
C THR A 95 -9.40 9.99 -14.22
N LEU A 96 -10.69 10.27 -14.46
CA LEU A 96 -11.76 9.73 -13.62
C LEU A 96 -11.89 8.21 -13.79
N GLU A 97 -11.63 7.68 -14.98
CA GLU A 97 -11.60 6.24 -15.23
C GLU A 97 -10.48 5.56 -14.46
N ASP A 98 -9.30 6.19 -14.37
CA ASP A 98 -8.19 5.69 -13.56
C ASP A 98 -8.53 5.66 -12.07
N LEU A 99 -9.25 6.68 -11.58
CA LEU A 99 -9.78 6.72 -10.22
C LEU A 99 -10.78 5.59 -9.97
N ASP A 100 -11.72 5.35 -10.89
CA ASP A 100 -12.71 4.29 -10.77
C ASP A 100 -12.04 2.89 -10.78
N GLU A 101 -11.03 2.70 -11.64
CA GLU A 101 -10.21 1.50 -11.64
C GLU A 101 -9.49 1.32 -10.30
N ALA A 102 -8.84 2.36 -9.79
CA ALA A 102 -8.13 2.34 -8.52
C ALA A 102 -9.07 1.98 -7.36
N ARG A 103 -10.25 2.61 -7.27
CA ARG A 103 -11.28 2.29 -6.28
C ARG A 103 -11.69 0.83 -6.36
N SER A 104 -12.02 0.34 -7.57
CA SER A 104 -12.43 -1.04 -7.79
C SER A 104 -11.35 -2.02 -7.34
N ARG A 105 -10.10 -1.82 -7.77
CA ARG A 105 -8.98 -2.73 -7.50
C ARG A 105 -8.61 -2.73 -6.02
N LEU A 106 -8.33 -1.56 -5.45
CA LEU A 106 -7.80 -1.45 -4.09
C LEU A 106 -8.83 -1.85 -3.04
N THR A 107 -10.12 -1.53 -3.24
CA THR A 107 -11.18 -1.95 -2.30
C THR A 107 -11.29 -3.47 -2.24
N ARG A 108 -11.22 -4.17 -3.39
CA ARG A 108 -11.24 -5.63 -3.43
C ARG A 108 -9.98 -6.25 -2.82
N LEU A 109 -8.82 -5.63 -3.03
CA LEU A 109 -7.58 -6.09 -2.42
C LEU A 109 -7.60 -5.93 -0.90
N ALA A 110 -8.10 -4.80 -0.39
CA ALA A 110 -8.34 -4.59 1.04
C ALA A 110 -9.33 -5.62 1.61
N GLN A 111 -10.38 -5.96 0.87
CA GLN A 111 -11.31 -7.01 1.28
C GLN A 111 -10.64 -8.38 1.41
N ILE A 112 -9.76 -8.77 0.48
CA ILE A 112 -9.03 -10.04 0.58
C ILE A 112 -8.19 -10.06 1.86
N TRP A 113 -7.43 -9.00 2.12
CA TRP A 113 -6.66 -8.83 3.35
C TRP A 113 -7.53 -8.94 4.60
N SER A 114 -8.65 -8.23 4.62
CA SER A 114 -9.59 -8.24 5.73
C SER A 114 -10.14 -9.63 6.03
N LEU A 115 -10.57 -10.36 4.99
CA LEU A 115 -11.04 -11.74 5.12
C LEU A 115 -9.95 -12.69 5.61
N ARG A 116 -8.70 -12.50 5.16
CA ARG A 116 -7.57 -13.32 5.58
C ARG A 116 -7.19 -13.08 7.03
N LEU A 117 -6.96 -11.83 7.41
CA LEU A 117 -6.52 -11.49 8.75
C LEU A 117 -7.57 -11.83 9.81
N ARG A 118 -8.86 -11.59 9.54
CA ARG A 118 -9.96 -11.94 10.46
C ARG A 118 -10.22 -13.44 10.59
N ALA A 119 -9.66 -14.26 9.71
CA ALA A 119 -9.75 -15.72 9.80
C ALA A 119 -8.63 -16.33 10.66
N LEU A 120 -7.61 -15.55 11.02
CA LEU A 120 -6.51 -15.99 11.88
C LEU A 120 -6.82 -15.62 13.34
N ASP A 121 -6.38 -16.46 14.27
CA ASP A 121 -6.39 -16.13 15.69
C ASP A 121 -5.13 -15.34 16.09
N ASP A 122 -5.15 -14.76 17.30
CA ASP A 122 -4.02 -13.98 17.81
C ASP A 122 -2.74 -14.82 17.91
N GLU A 123 -2.85 -16.12 18.27
CA GLU A 123 -1.69 -17.00 18.31
C GLU A 123 -0.99 -17.09 16.94
N ARG A 124 -1.76 -17.23 15.86
CA ARG A 124 -1.21 -17.30 14.50
C ARG A 124 -0.73 -15.95 14.01
N LEU A 125 -1.42 -14.86 14.36
CA LEU A 125 -1.03 -13.49 14.01
C LEU A 125 0.30 -13.09 14.64
N ASP A 126 0.53 -13.49 15.89
CA ASP A 126 1.68 -13.09 16.70
C ASP A 126 2.82 -14.12 16.75
N ARG A 127 2.67 -15.24 16.02
CA ARG A 127 3.73 -16.25 15.92
C ARG A 127 4.95 -15.69 15.21
N VAL A 128 6.09 -15.73 15.91
CA VAL A 128 7.41 -15.43 15.35
C VAL A 128 7.94 -16.66 14.60
N GLU A 129 8.43 -16.46 13.37
CA GLU A 129 8.97 -17.50 12.50
C GLU A 129 10.40 -17.14 12.07
N GLY A 130 11.39 -17.59 12.85
CA GLY A 130 12.79 -17.20 12.63
C GLY A 130 13.00 -15.70 12.83
N ASP A 131 13.66 -15.05 11.87
CA ASP A 131 13.91 -13.60 11.88
C ASP A 131 12.82 -12.79 11.13
N ALA A 132 11.75 -13.44 10.66
CA ALA A 132 10.67 -12.78 9.95
C ALA A 132 9.73 -12.02 10.89
N TRP A 133 9.13 -10.94 10.39
CA TRP A 133 8.04 -10.25 11.08
C TRP A 133 6.85 -11.18 11.31
N THR A 134 6.12 -10.96 12.40
CA THR A 134 4.83 -11.61 12.63
C THR A 134 3.81 -11.16 11.57
N LEU A 135 2.74 -11.93 11.36
CA LEU A 135 1.69 -11.53 10.41
C LEU A 135 0.99 -10.24 10.85
N ARG A 136 0.87 -10.01 12.17
CA ARG A 136 0.40 -8.73 12.71
C ARG A 136 1.32 -7.58 12.31
N GLN A 137 2.63 -7.74 12.48
CA GLN A 137 3.62 -6.72 12.10
C GLN A 137 3.58 -6.43 10.60
N VAL A 138 3.39 -7.44 9.75
CA VAL A 138 3.19 -7.23 8.30
C VAL A 138 1.95 -6.38 8.04
N ALA A 139 0.82 -6.67 8.69
CA ALA A 139 -0.39 -5.85 8.53
C ALA A 139 -0.20 -4.40 8.99
N PHE A 140 0.51 -4.17 10.10
CA PHE A 140 0.85 -2.83 10.58
C PHE A 140 1.87 -2.11 9.69
N HIS A 141 2.77 -2.84 9.03
CA HIS A 141 3.65 -2.27 8.03
C HIS A 141 2.86 -1.71 6.82
N LEU A 142 1.72 -2.33 6.50
CA LEU A 142 0.81 -1.90 5.45
C LEU A 142 -0.07 -0.69 5.83
N ASP A 143 0.00 -0.20 7.09
CA ASP A 143 -0.58 1.10 7.50
C ASP A 143 0.11 2.28 6.81
N ASN A 144 1.24 2.04 6.15
CA ASN A 144 2.06 3.09 5.57
C ASN A 144 1.41 3.71 4.32
N THR A 145 0.93 4.94 4.46
CA THR A 145 0.30 5.75 3.40
C THR A 145 1.26 6.60 2.58
N PHE A 146 2.58 6.46 2.80
CA PHE A 146 3.62 7.32 2.25
C PHE A 146 3.50 7.59 0.74
N TYR A 147 3.16 6.58 -0.07
CA TYR A 147 3.06 6.76 -1.52
C TYR A 147 1.93 7.72 -1.92
N ALA A 148 0.79 7.64 -1.24
CA ALA A 148 -0.34 8.52 -1.49
C ALA A 148 -0.08 9.91 -0.91
N ASP A 149 0.49 9.98 0.30
CA ASP A 149 0.84 11.24 0.97
C ASP A 149 1.89 12.04 0.19
N ALA A 150 2.82 11.36 -0.51
CA ALA A 150 3.80 12.00 -1.36
C ALA A 150 3.17 12.76 -2.56
N VAL A 151 2.01 12.32 -3.04
CA VAL A 151 1.22 13.06 -4.05
C VAL A 151 0.35 14.11 -3.36
N GLY A 152 -0.31 13.73 -2.26
CA GLY A 152 -1.09 14.61 -1.39
C GLY A 152 -2.46 15.00 -1.95
N ASP A 153 -3.12 15.92 -1.25
CA ASP A 153 -4.41 16.49 -1.65
C ASP A 153 -4.18 17.68 -2.61
N LEU A 154 -4.64 17.56 -3.85
CA LEU A 154 -4.45 18.59 -4.87
C LEU A 154 -5.48 19.73 -4.83
N THR A 155 -6.54 19.62 -4.02
CA THR A 155 -7.50 20.73 -3.83
C THR A 155 -6.89 21.86 -3.03
N THR A 156 -6.05 21.53 -2.05
CA THR A 156 -5.35 22.49 -1.18
C THR A 156 -4.27 23.30 -1.91
N GLN A 157 -3.84 22.86 -3.11
CA GLN A 157 -2.81 23.55 -3.90
C GLN A 157 -3.35 24.67 -4.81
N ARG A 158 -4.67 24.86 -4.89
CA ARG A 158 -5.29 25.95 -5.67
C ARG A 158 -5.28 27.31 -4.98
N GLU A 159 -4.85 27.40 -3.72
CA GLU A 159 -4.83 28.64 -2.93
C GLU A 159 -3.45 29.35 -2.88
N GLY A 160 -2.49 28.93 -3.70
CA GLY A 160 -1.13 29.50 -3.77
C GLY A 160 -0.88 30.36 -5.00
#